data_AF-L0RBI2-F1
#
_entry.id   AF-L0RBI2-F1
#
_cell.length_a   1.000
_cell.length_b   1.000
_cell.length_c   1.000
_cell.angle_alpha   90.00
_cell.angle_beta   90.00
_cell.angle_gamma   90.00
#
_symmetry.space_group_name_H-M   'P 1'
#
loop_
_entity.id
_entity.type
_entity.pdbx_description
1 polymer ?
#
loop_
_entity_poly.entity_id
_entity_poly.type
_entity_poly.pdbx_seq_one_letter_code
_entity_poly.pdbx_strand_id
1 'polypeptide(L)'
;MIERKRNPHQSIRAYCLWCMGGSSQLVRECEDSDCSLYELRGPATEESQRTCIRAVRRHCLACTVGDRQAIRACQEKECVLRRFRFGVHPKTIQRRKKRQLEKSHLMLPGL
;
A
#
# COMPACT_ATOMS: atom_id res chain seq x y z
N MET A 1 -5.81 -19.07 -0.39
CA MET A 1 -6.87 -18.10 -0.74
C MET A 1 -6.36 -17.24 -1.90
N ILE A 2 -7.16 -17.03 -2.95
CA ILE A 2 -6.73 -16.25 -4.13
C ILE A 2 -6.63 -14.76 -3.73
N GLU A 3 -5.43 -14.20 -3.76
CA GLU A 3 -5.17 -12.79 -3.44
C GLU A 3 -5.95 -11.89 -4.43
N ARG A 4 -7.10 -11.37 -3.99
CA ARG A 4 -7.92 -10.46 -4.82
C ARG A 4 -7.07 -9.22 -5.15
N LYS A 5 -6.89 -8.93 -6.45
CA LYS A 5 -6.19 -7.72 -6.93
C LYS A 5 -6.96 -6.46 -6.51
N ARG A 6 -6.62 -5.91 -5.35
CA ARG A 6 -7.17 -4.64 -4.85
C ARG A 6 -6.33 -3.46 -5.35
N ASN A 7 -6.99 -2.35 -5.62
CA ASN A 7 -6.31 -1.06 -5.76
C ASN A 7 -5.90 -0.53 -4.36
N PRO A 8 -5.07 0.53 -4.27
CA PRO A 8 -4.61 1.07 -2.98
C PRO A 8 -5.76 1.43 -2.04
N HIS A 9 -6.76 2.16 -2.53
CA HIS A 9 -7.91 2.61 -1.75
C HIS A 9 -8.76 1.43 -1.23
N GLN A 10 -9.05 0.45 -2.09
CA GLN A 10 -9.73 -0.79 -1.71
C GLN A 10 -8.95 -1.56 -0.63
N SER A 11 -7.62 -1.48 -0.64
CA SER A 11 -6.78 -2.12 0.38
C SER A 11 -6.86 -1.41 1.72
N ILE A 12 -6.91 -0.07 1.70
CA ILE A 12 -7.17 0.76 2.89
C ILE A 12 -8.54 0.41 3.48
N ARG A 13 -9.60 0.44 2.67
CA ARG A 13 -10.95 0.10 3.13
C ARG A 13 -11.02 -1.30 3.74
N ALA A 14 -10.39 -2.29 3.09
CA ALA A 14 -10.31 -3.65 3.61
C ALA A 14 -9.54 -3.74 4.92
N TYR A 15 -8.46 -2.95 5.08
CA TYR A 15 -7.70 -2.87 6.33
C TYR A 15 -8.54 -2.27 7.45
N CYS A 16 -9.25 -1.17 7.19
CA CYS A 16 -10.13 -0.55 8.18
C CYS A 16 -11.26 -1.50 8.61
N LEU A 17 -11.84 -2.27 7.68
CA LEU A 17 -12.80 -3.31 8.03
C LEU A 17 -12.17 -4.36 8.95
N TRP A 18 -11.00 -4.89 8.60
CA TRP A 18 -10.30 -5.85 9.44
C TRP A 18 -10.00 -5.29 10.84
N CYS A 19 -9.54 -4.04 10.92
CA CYS A 19 -9.26 -3.33 12.17
C CYS A 19 -10.50 -3.24 13.08
N MET A 20 -11.67 -2.96 12.48
CA MET A 20 -12.94 -2.81 13.20
C MET A 20 -13.79 -4.09 13.23
N GLY A 21 -13.15 -5.27 13.16
CA GLY A 21 -13.84 -6.56 13.27
C GLY A 21 -14.85 -6.87 12.16
N GLY A 22 -14.72 -6.21 11.01
CA GLY A 22 -15.59 -6.36 9.84
C GLY A 22 -16.79 -5.40 9.79
N SER A 23 -17.03 -4.60 10.83
CA SER A 23 -18.17 -3.69 10.87
C SER A 23 -17.92 -2.43 10.03
N SER A 24 -18.77 -2.22 9.02
CA SER A 24 -18.71 -1.01 8.19
C SER A 24 -19.15 0.24 8.94
N GLN A 25 -20.03 0.09 9.93
CA GLN A 25 -20.51 1.16 10.80
C GLN A 25 -19.40 1.64 11.73
N LEU A 26 -18.70 0.73 12.42
CA LEU A 26 -17.58 1.09 13.29
C LEU A 26 -16.43 1.78 12.54
N VAL A 27 -16.23 1.45 11.25
CA VAL A 27 -15.25 2.20 10.43
C VAL A 27 -15.67 3.65 10.20
N ARG A 28 -16.98 3.93 10.07
CA ARG A 28 -17.48 5.30 9.91
C ARG A 28 -17.39 6.08 11.23
N GLU A 29 -17.70 5.41 12.33
CA GLU A 29 -17.69 5.96 13.70
C GLU A 29 -16.27 5.99 14.32
N CYS A 30 -15.25 5.46 13.64
CA CYS A 30 -13.87 5.59 14.07
C CYS A 30 -13.48 7.07 14.22
N GLU A 31 -12.92 7.43 15.38
CA GLU A 31 -12.51 8.79 15.75
C GLU A 31 -10.98 9.00 15.77
N ASP A 32 -10.21 7.95 15.43
CA ASP A 32 -8.74 7.99 15.41
C ASP A 32 -8.21 8.84 14.24
N SER A 33 -8.21 10.16 14.42
CA SER A 33 -7.76 11.15 13.45
C SER A 33 -6.24 11.15 13.23
N ASP A 34 -5.47 10.62 14.19
CA ASP A 34 -4.03 10.44 14.08
C ASP A 34 -3.66 9.26 13.17
N CYS A 35 -4.60 8.33 12.93
CA CYS A 35 -4.40 7.25 11.99
C CYS A 35 -4.16 7.79 10.57
N SER A 36 -3.04 7.37 9.98
CA SER A 36 -2.65 7.75 8.61
C SER A 36 -3.68 7.35 7.54
N LEU A 37 -4.61 6.46 7.86
CA LEU A 37 -5.67 5.96 6.96
C LEU A 37 -7.03 6.63 7.21
N TYR A 38 -7.16 7.46 8.25
CA TYR A 38 -8.43 8.01 8.72
C TYR A 38 -9.22 8.69 7.60
N GLU A 39 -8.62 9.68 6.93
CA GLU A 39 -9.26 10.44 5.83
C GLU A 39 -9.60 9.59 4.60
N LEU A 40 -9.02 8.39 4.49
CA LEU A 40 -9.12 7.51 3.32
C LEU A 40 -9.98 6.28 3.56
N ARG A 41 -10.67 6.21 4.71
CA ARG A 41 -11.56 5.10 5.08
C ARG A 41 -12.90 5.13 4.33
N GLY A 42 -13.26 6.30 3.81
CA GLY A 42 -14.53 6.58 3.12
C GLY A 42 -14.54 6.19 1.64
N PRO A 43 -15.45 6.76 0.83
CA PRO A 43 -15.48 6.59 -0.61
C PRO A 43 -14.25 7.20 -1.31
N ALA A 44 -13.85 6.63 -2.44
CA ALA A 44 -12.71 7.12 -3.19
C ALA A 44 -13.05 8.43 -3.91
N THR A 45 -12.33 9.50 -3.58
CA THR A 45 -12.27 10.76 -4.34
C THR A 45 -10.99 10.81 -5.20
N GLU A 46 -10.92 11.70 -6.19
CA GLU A 46 -9.71 11.89 -7.01
C GLU A 46 -8.48 12.24 -6.17
N GLU A 47 -8.65 13.06 -5.14
CA GLU A 47 -7.59 13.40 -4.19
C GLU A 47 -7.16 12.18 -3.37
N SER A 48 -8.13 11.41 -2.84
CA SER A 48 -7.85 10.19 -2.08
C SER A 48 -6.99 9.22 -2.88
N GLN A 49 -7.25 9.06 -4.18
CA GLN A 49 -6.52 8.13 -5.03
C GLN A 49 -5.03 8.52 -5.15
N ARG A 50 -4.73 9.83 -5.17
CA ARG A 50 -3.35 10.34 -5.25
C ARG A 50 -2.60 10.17 -3.93
N THR A 51 -3.29 10.24 -2.80
CA THR A 51 -2.68 10.21 -1.46
C THR A 51 -2.64 8.81 -0.84
N CYS A 52 -3.49 7.88 -1.28
CA CYS A 52 -3.59 6.50 -0.78
C CYS A 52 -2.25 5.81 -0.56
N ILE A 53 -1.39 5.80 -1.56
CA ILE A 53 -0.12 5.07 -1.50
C ILE A 53 0.82 5.69 -0.44
N ARG A 54 0.80 7.02 -0.28
CA ARG A 54 1.58 7.71 0.75
C ARG A 54 1.04 7.43 2.14
N ALA A 55 -0.28 7.41 2.30
CA ALA A 55 -0.94 7.05 3.55
C ALA A 55 -0.60 5.62 3.99
N VAL A 56 -0.66 4.64 3.07
CA VAL A 56 -0.23 3.27 3.37
C VAL A 56 1.23 3.21 3.81
N ARG A 57 2.12 3.98 3.16
CA ARG A 57 3.53 4.05 3.55
C ARG A 57 3.71 4.57 4.98
N ARG A 58 2.99 5.63 5.35
CA ARG A 58 3.01 6.21 6.71
C ARG A 58 2.45 5.22 7.73
N HIS A 59 1.35 4.55 7.42
CA HIS A 59 0.77 3.51 8.27
C HIS A 59 1.76 2.37 8.53
N CYS A 60 2.44 1.87 7.49
CA CYS A 60 3.46 0.83 7.66
C CYS A 60 4.66 1.31 8.49
N LEU A 61 5.03 2.60 8.41
CA LEU A 61 6.06 3.18 9.28
C LEU A 61 5.60 3.21 10.73
N ALA A 62 4.39 3.67 11.02
CA ALA A 62 3.84 3.64 12.38
C ALA A 62 3.81 2.20 12.93
N CYS A 63 3.33 1.25 12.12
CA CYS A 63 3.27 -0.18 12.46
C CYS A 63 4.63 -0.82 12.77
N THR A 64 5.74 -0.27 12.23
CA THR A 64 7.11 -0.76 12.46
C THR A 64 7.94 0.21 13.30
N VAL A 65 7.30 1.12 14.03
CA VAL A 65 7.96 2.11 14.90
C VAL A 65 9.03 2.92 14.16
N GLY A 66 8.76 3.24 12.89
CA GLY A 66 9.64 4.02 12.03
C GLY A 66 10.73 3.23 11.30
N ASP A 67 10.90 1.92 11.55
CA ASP A 67 11.97 1.16 10.91
C ASP A 67 11.65 0.77 9.46
N ARG A 68 12.42 1.37 8.54
CA ARG A 68 12.32 1.09 7.11
C ARG A 68 12.78 -0.32 6.75
N GLN A 69 13.70 -0.92 7.51
CA GLN A 69 14.17 -2.28 7.28
C GLN A 69 13.13 -3.31 7.71
N ALA A 70 12.52 -3.14 8.89
CA ALA A 70 11.39 -3.95 9.34
C ALA A 70 10.25 -4.03 8.32
N ILE A 71 9.95 -2.96 7.58
CA ILE A 71 8.90 -2.98 6.53
C ILE A 71 9.29 -3.85 5.33
N ARG A 72 10.59 -3.91 5.00
CA ARG A 72 11.09 -4.81 3.96
C ARG A 72 11.05 -6.25 4.46
N ALA A 73 11.45 -6.48 5.70
CA ALA A 73 11.51 -7.78 6.36
C ALA A 73 10.15 -8.32 6.81
N CYS A 74 9.11 -7.48 6.87
CA CYS A 74 7.77 -7.84 7.31
C CYS A 74 7.28 -9.12 6.59
N GLN A 75 6.99 -10.15 7.37
CA GLN A 75 6.60 -11.48 6.86
C GLN A 75 5.08 -11.67 6.80
N GLU A 76 4.29 -10.73 7.33
CA GLU A 76 2.84 -10.84 7.34
C GLU A 76 2.28 -10.87 5.91
N LYS A 77 1.84 -12.05 5.45
CA LYS A 77 1.37 -12.30 4.08
C LYS A 77 -0.10 -11.92 3.90
N GLU A 78 -0.90 -12.02 4.95
CA GLU A 78 -2.33 -11.78 4.91
C GLU A 78 -2.67 -10.29 5.07
N CYS A 79 -1.69 -9.45 5.42
CA CYS A 79 -1.87 -8.00 5.49
C CYS A 79 -2.23 -7.43 4.10
N VAL A 80 -3.46 -6.95 3.97
CA VAL A 80 -4.00 -6.37 2.74
C VAL A 80 -3.23 -5.14 2.24
N LEU A 81 -2.47 -4.46 3.12
CA LEU A 81 -1.62 -3.31 2.77
C LEU A 81 -0.23 -3.72 2.24
N ARG A 82 0.16 -4.99 2.40
CA ARG A 82 1.51 -5.51 2.10
C ARG A 82 2.01 -5.12 0.71
N ARG A 83 1.12 -5.13 -0.29
CA ARG A 83 1.41 -4.83 -1.69
C ARG A 83 1.82 -3.37 -1.93
N PHE A 84 1.38 -2.45 -1.08
CA PHE A 84 1.60 -1.01 -1.22
C PHE A 84 2.54 -0.45 -0.14
N ARG A 85 3.08 -1.31 0.74
CA ARG A 85 3.92 -0.94 1.90
C ARG A 85 5.16 -0.08 1.60
N PHE A 86 5.64 -0.13 0.36
CA PHE A 86 6.80 0.66 -0.08
C PHE A 86 6.45 2.07 -0.55
N GLY A 87 5.17 2.47 -0.54
CA GLY A 87 4.78 3.80 -0.99
C GLY A 87 4.92 3.98 -2.51
N VAL A 88 4.94 2.89 -3.26
CA VAL A 88 5.01 2.89 -4.72
C VAL A 88 4.04 1.84 -5.26
N HIS A 89 3.32 2.18 -6.33
CA HIS A 89 2.43 1.23 -6.98
C HIS A 89 3.25 0.09 -7.62
N PRO A 90 2.89 -1.20 -7.46
CA PRO A 90 3.65 -2.32 -8.03
C PRO A 90 3.84 -2.24 -9.55
N LYS A 91 2.85 -1.74 -10.29
CA LYS A 91 2.99 -1.49 -11.75
C LYS A 91 4.12 -0.52 -12.06
N THR A 92 4.33 0.51 -11.23
CA THR A 92 5.42 1.48 -11.40
C THR A 92 6.78 0.82 -11.16
N ILE A 93 6.87 -0.07 -10.15
CA ILE A 93 8.09 -0.85 -9.88
C ILE A 93 8.41 -1.78 -11.06
N GLN A 94 7.41 -2.50 -11.56
CA GLN A 94 7.55 -3.41 -12.71
C GLN A 94 8.00 -2.65 -13.96
N ARG A 95 7.38 -1.49 -14.26
CA ARG A 95 7.76 -0.64 -15.40
C ARG A 95 9.20 -0.15 -15.28
N ARG A 96 9.64 0.26 -14.08
CA ARG A 96 11.03 0.68 -13.85
C ARG A 96 12.01 -0.47 -14.07
N LYS A 97 11.72 -1.67 -13.57
CA LYS A 97 12.55 -2.87 -13.77
C LYS A 97 12.67 -3.24 -15.26
N LYS A 98 11.55 -3.23 -15.99
CA LYS A 98 11.53 -3.48 -17.43
C LYS A 98 12.44 -2.51 -18.20
N ARG A 99 12.30 -1.20 -17.93
CA ARG A 99 13.17 -0.17 -18.54
C ARG A 99 14.64 -0.35 -18.20
N GLN A 100 14.96 -0.76 -16.97
CA GLN A 100 16.34 -1.02 -16.57
C GLN A 100 16.93 -2.21 -17.34
N LEU A 101 16.16 -3.28 -17.51
CA LEU A 101 16.55 -4.47 -18.29
C LEU A 101 16.74 -4.14 -19.78
N GLU A 102 15.81 -3.39 -20.36
CA GLU A 102 15.90 -2.92 -21.75
C GLU A 102 17.14 -2.03 -21.95
N LYS A 103 17.43 -1.11 -21.02
CA LYS A 103 18.64 -0.29 -21.08
C LYS A 103 19.90 -1.14 -20.98
N SER A 104 19.96 -2.12 -20.08
CA SER A 104 21.13 -3.01 -20.00
C SER A 104 21.32 -3.84 -21.27
N HIS A 105 20.22 -4.24 -21.93
CA HIS A 105 20.30 -4.97 -23.20
C HIS A 105 20.84 -4.07 -24.34
N LEU A 106 20.42 -2.80 -24.39
CA LEU A 106 20.92 -1.83 -25.38
C LEU A 106 22.37 -1.37 -25.12
N MET A 107 22.86 -1.48 -23.88
CA MET A 107 24.20 -1.06 -23.47
C MET A 107 25.25 -2.19 -23.54
N LEU A 108 24.90 -3.35 -24.09
CA LEU A 108 25.86 -4.43 -24.41
C LEU A 108 26.14 -4.43 -25.93
N PRO A 109 27.06 -3.60 -26.45
CA PRO A 109 27.64 -3.84 -27.76
C PRO A 109 28.72 -4.94 -27.62
N GLY A 110 28.46 -6.12 -28.19
CA GLY A 110 29.49 -7.14 -28.42
C GLY A 110 29.66 -8.21 -27.34
N LEU A 111 28.64 -9.03 -27.14
CA LEU A 111 28.87 -10.48 -27.07
C LEU A 111 28.69 -11.04 -28.48
#